data_AF-A0A9R0R5F6-F1
#
_entry.id   AF-A0A9R0R5F6-F1
#
_cell.length_a   1.000
_cell.length_b   1.000
_cell.length_c   1.000
_cell.angle_alpha   90.00
_cell.angle_beta   90.00
_cell.angle_gamma   90.00
#
_symmetry.space_group_name_H-M   'P 1'
#
loop_
_entity.id
_entity.type
_entity.pdbx_description
1 polymer ?
#
loop_
_entity_poly.entity_id
_entity_poly.type
_entity_poly.pdbx_seq_one_letter_code
_entity_poly.pdbx_strand_id
1 'polypeptide(L)'
;MQKFKTLAKALTGKTVTAGRNSSGRITSFHRGGGSKQSLRDVDLKRNTCSVGVVERIEYDPNRSSRIALLRWIEGVPQKDAAYKAERAPVNYIIASHQMEPGSMVVNSDSSKPSTTGSLMRPAHNADSFLRFQELFRKASQEGEEEGADDQAAKDAAVTTAAPLMPADLLDLNSKVGNCMPLSDIRMGTWVHSIELRHGQGAKLVRAAGAYAKVVKESATQCLVRLPSGVEKVIDSRCRATIGIVSNPTHGARKLRKAGHSRWLGRRPTVRGVAMNPVDHPHGGGEGRTKGGRPSVSPWGKPTKAGYRTVPKKPKAQLSRD
;
A
#
# COMPACT_ATOMS: atom_id res chain seq x y z
N MET A 1 9.95 19.88 1.45
CA MET A 1 9.80 18.50 1.96
C MET A 1 10.91 18.27 2.98
N GLN A 2 10.57 18.30 4.28
CA GLN A 2 11.55 18.00 5.33
C GLN A 2 12.12 16.59 5.10
N LYS A 3 13.46 16.48 5.10
CA LYS A 3 14.16 15.22 4.89
C LYS A 3 14.27 14.49 6.22
N PHE A 4 13.33 13.60 6.51
CA PHE A 4 13.40 12.74 7.68
C PHE A 4 14.34 11.56 7.45
N LYS A 5 15.14 11.22 8.47
CA LYS A 5 15.91 9.97 8.50
C LYS A 5 14.93 8.80 8.66
N THR A 6 15.00 7.83 7.76
CA THR A 6 14.15 6.63 7.79
C THR A 6 14.39 5.82 9.05
N LEU A 7 13.35 5.17 9.62
CA LEU A 7 13.53 4.31 10.78
C LEU A 7 14.48 3.15 10.49
N ALA A 8 15.63 3.12 11.17
CA ALA A 8 16.67 2.11 10.96
C ALA A 8 16.21 0.69 11.30
N LYS A 9 15.36 0.52 12.33
CA LYS A 9 14.88 -0.79 12.83
C LYS A 9 14.02 -1.57 11.82
N ALA A 10 13.44 -0.89 10.84
CA ALA A 10 12.56 -1.48 9.82
C ALA A 10 13.21 -1.52 8.42
N LEU A 11 14.55 -1.46 8.37
CA LEU A 11 15.33 -1.57 7.15
C LEU A 11 16.02 -2.94 7.07
N THR A 12 15.79 -3.64 5.97
CA THR A 12 16.52 -4.87 5.63
C THR A 12 17.45 -4.62 4.45
N GLY A 13 18.64 -5.23 4.46
CA GLY A 13 19.52 -5.20 3.29
C GLY A 13 18.84 -5.81 2.06
N LYS A 14 18.85 -5.11 0.92
CA LYS A 14 18.31 -5.63 -0.33
C LYS A 14 19.41 -6.28 -1.16
N THR A 15 19.37 -7.60 -1.28
CA THR A 15 20.23 -8.31 -2.23
C THR A 15 19.74 -8.08 -3.66
N VAL A 16 20.63 -7.67 -4.56
CA VAL A 16 20.31 -7.38 -5.96
C VAL A 16 20.74 -8.54 -6.83
N THR A 17 19.78 -9.25 -7.45
CA THR A 17 20.06 -10.39 -8.34
C THR A 17 20.53 -9.99 -9.74
N ALA A 18 20.36 -8.72 -10.13
CA ALA A 18 20.61 -8.21 -11.49
C ALA A 18 19.91 -9.02 -12.61
N GLY A 19 18.78 -9.67 -12.30
CA GLY A 19 18.01 -10.46 -13.26
C GLY A 19 18.50 -11.89 -13.47
N ARG A 20 19.41 -12.37 -12.62
CA ARG A 20 19.89 -13.76 -12.62
C ARG A 20 19.03 -14.66 -11.72
N ASN A 21 18.96 -15.94 -12.07
CA ASN A 21 18.41 -16.99 -11.20
C ASN A 21 19.50 -17.62 -10.31
N SER A 22 19.16 -18.66 -9.54
CA SER A 22 20.10 -19.39 -8.68
C SER A 22 21.25 -20.04 -9.44
N SER A 23 21.06 -20.42 -10.71
CA SER A 23 22.14 -20.96 -11.58
C SER A 23 23.09 -19.90 -12.14
N GLY A 24 22.92 -18.61 -11.80
CA GLY A 24 23.72 -17.51 -12.34
C GLY A 24 23.36 -17.06 -13.76
N ARG A 25 22.42 -17.75 -14.42
CA ARG A 25 21.93 -17.39 -15.77
C ARG A 25 20.94 -16.23 -15.71
N ILE A 26 21.00 -15.34 -16.71
CA ILE A 26 20.06 -14.22 -16.84
C ILE A 26 18.70 -14.78 -17.29
N THR A 27 17.67 -14.61 -16.46
CA THR A 27 16.27 -14.99 -16.78
C THR A 27 15.39 -13.76 -16.98
N SER A 28 15.70 -12.65 -16.31
CA SER A 28 15.04 -11.37 -16.47
C SER A 28 16.00 -10.36 -17.10
N PHE A 29 15.84 -10.14 -18.41
CA PHE A 29 16.66 -9.19 -19.15
C PHE A 29 16.49 -7.76 -18.64
N HIS A 30 17.47 -6.91 -19.00
CA HIS A 30 17.43 -5.48 -18.79
C HIS A 30 17.45 -5.01 -17.33
N ARG A 31 17.91 -5.86 -16.40
CA ARG A 31 18.05 -5.53 -14.96
C ARG A 31 19.52 -5.43 -14.54
N GLY A 32 19.83 -4.51 -13.63
CA GLY A 32 21.15 -4.38 -12.99
C GLY A 32 21.71 -2.95 -12.96
N GLY A 33 22.73 -2.73 -12.12
CA GLY A 33 23.48 -1.46 -12.04
C GLY A 33 22.70 -0.26 -11.50
N GLY A 34 21.73 -0.50 -10.62
CA GLY A 34 20.96 0.56 -9.94
C GLY A 34 21.63 1.03 -8.65
N SER A 35 21.08 2.09 -8.04
CA SER A 35 21.54 2.57 -6.72
C SER A 35 21.33 1.50 -5.64
N LYS A 36 22.20 1.48 -4.62
CA LYS A 36 21.99 0.64 -3.42
C LYS A 36 20.66 1.01 -2.75
N GLN A 37 19.89 0.00 -2.37
CA GLN A 37 18.59 0.16 -1.76
C GLN A 37 18.51 -0.72 -0.51
N SER A 38 17.72 -0.29 0.46
CA SER A 38 17.29 -1.11 1.59
C SER A 38 15.81 -1.40 1.44
N LEU A 39 15.39 -2.62 1.74
CA LEU A 39 13.98 -2.98 1.83
C LEU A 39 13.40 -2.34 3.09
N ARG A 40 12.11 -1.99 2.99
CA ARG A 40 11.32 -1.48 4.10
C ARG A 40 10.25 -2.50 4.40
N ASP A 41 10.23 -2.97 5.64
CA ASP A 41 9.22 -3.91 6.11
C ASP A 41 7.90 -3.17 6.27
N VAL A 42 6.99 -3.43 5.33
CA VAL A 42 5.65 -2.85 5.28
C VAL A 42 4.64 -3.90 5.68
N ASP A 43 3.77 -3.55 6.63
CA ASP A 43 2.64 -4.39 7.02
C ASP A 43 1.56 -4.34 5.92
N LEU A 44 1.45 -5.46 5.20
CA LEU A 44 0.42 -5.69 4.20
C LEU A 44 -0.73 -6.57 4.72
N LYS A 45 -0.60 -7.14 5.92
CA LYS A 45 -1.61 -8.04 6.49
C LYS A 45 -2.64 -7.25 7.30
N ARG A 46 -2.17 -6.27 8.09
CA ARG A 46 -3.01 -5.43 8.94
C ARG A 46 -4.05 -6.24 9.73
N ASN A 47 -3.65 -7.42 10.23
CA ASN A 47 -4.53 -8.46 10.75
C ASN A 47 -4.92 -8.29 12.23
N THR A 48 -4.35 -7.28 12.86
CA THR A 48 -4.56 -6.94 14.27
C THR A 48 -5.60 -5.83 14.37
N CYS A 49 -6.60 -5.98 15.25
CA CYS A 49 -7.52 -4.89 15.59
C CYS A 49 -6.74 -3.83 16.33
N SER A 50 -6.46 -2.70 15.69
CA SER A 50 -5.53 -1.72 16.22
C SER A 50 -5.90 -0.32 15.78
N VAL A 51 -5.64 0.65 16.66
CA VAL A 51 -5.82 2.08 16.40
C VAL A 51 -4.46 2.75 16.46
N GLY A 52 -4.13 3.51 15.43
CA GLY A 52 -2.84 4.16 15.30
C GLY A 52 -2.93 5.52 14.64
N VAL A 53 -1.84 6.27 14.73
CA VAL A 53 -1.73 7.62 14.19
C VAL A 53 -0.59 7.64 13.18
N VAL A 54 -0.82 8.30 12.06
CA VAL A 54 0.20 8.51 11.04
C VAL A 54 1.21 9.53 11.56
N GLU A 55 2.45 9.11 11.79
CA GLU A 55 3.51 10.02 12.25
C GLU A 55 4.07 10.83 11.07
N ARG A 56 4.33 10.15 9.93
CA ARG A 56 4.85 10.80 8.72
C ARG A 56 4.66 9.94 7.48
N ILE A 57 4.77 10.56 6.31
CA ILE A 57 4.71 9.90 5.00
C ILE A 57 6.07 9.99 4.32
N GLU A 58 6.62 8.84 3.96
CA GLU A 58 7.97 8.71 3.42
C GLU A 58 7.96 8.22 1.97
N TYR A 59 9.01 8.62 1.24
CA TYR A 59 9.36 8.05 -0.05
C TYR A 59 9.96 6.66 0.12
N ASP A 60 9.52 5.65 -0.65
CA ASP A 60 10.19 4.34 -0.71
C ASP A 60 10.77 4.07 -2.10
N PRO A 61 12.08 3.76 -2.23
CA PRO A 61 12.69 3.44 -3.52
C PRO A 61 12.31 2.06 -4.11
N ASN A 62 11.66 1.18 -3.33
CA ASN A 62 11.33 -0.18 -3.76
C ASN A 62 9.93 -0.33 -4.39
N ARG A 63 9.10 0.71 -4.32
CA ARG A 63 7.75 0.74 -4.88
C ARG A 63 7.44 2.13 -5.44
N SER A 64 6.32 2.26 -6.16
CA SER A 64 5.90 3.55 -6.71
C SER A 64 5.11 4.39 -5.70
N SER A 65 4.38 3.74 -4.79
CA SER A 65 3.58 4.39 -3.76
C SER A 65 4.46 4.96 -2.63
N ARG A 66 3.94 5.96 -1.90
CA ARG A 66 4.55 6.37 -0.64
C ARG A 66 4.15 5.38 0.46
N ILE A 67 4.89 5.42 1.56
CA ILE A 67 4.55 4.66 2.77
C ILE A 67 4.29 5.60 3.92
N ALA A 68 3.35 5.21 4.78
CA ALA A 68 3.04 5.93 6.00
C ALA A 68 3.67 5.18 7.17
N LEU A 69 4.34 5.91 8.04
CA LEU A 69 4.80 5.40 9.31
C LEU A 69 3.69 5.60 10.35
N LEU A 70 3.22 4.51 10.93
CA LEU A 70 2.15 4.53 11.92
C LEU A 70 2.70 4.18 13.29
N ARG A 71 2.31 4.99 14.27
CA ARG A 71 2.48 4.69 15.69
C ARG A 71 1.16 4.12 16.20
N TRP A 72 1.17 2.85 16.62
CA TRP A 72 -0.02 2.21 17.15
C TRP A 72 -0.20 2.56 18.62
N ILE A 73 -1.38 3.06 18.98
CA ILE A 73 -1.75 3.39 20.36
C ILE A 73 -2.23 2.13 21.05
N GLU A 74 -3.08 1.34 20.37
CA GLU A 74 -3.72 0.16 20.94
C GLU A 74 -3.71 -1.03 19.96
N GLY A 75 -3.76 -2.25 20.53
CA GLY A 75 -4.06 -3.47 19.81
C GLY A 75 -2.86 -4.22 19.21
N VAL A 76 -1.73 -3.56 18.94
CA VAL A 76 -0.53 -4.26 18.43
C VAL A 76 0.28 -4.85 19.59
N PRO A 77 0.50 -6.18 19.64
CA PRO A 77 1.35 -6.77 20.66
C PRO A 77 2.78 -6.24 20.54
N GLN A 78 3.30 -5.68 21.64
CA GLN A 78 4.69 -5.23 21.71
C GLN A 78 5.58 -6.47 21.64
N LYS A 79 6.34 -6.62 20.55
CA LYS A 79 7.24 -7.77 20.34
C LYS A 79 8.44 -7.78 21.30
N ASP A 80 8.78 -6.63 21.87
CA ASP A 80 9.94 -6.45 22.74
C ASP A 80 9.47 -5.90 24.10
N ALA A 81 9.22 -6.77 25.07
CA ALA A 81 8.86 -6.37 26.45
C ALA A 81 9.98 -5.59 27.19
N ALA A 82 11.18 -5.52 26.60
CA ALA A 82 12.36 -4.84 27.14
C ALA A 82 12.49 -3.37 26.69
N TYR A 83 11.70 -2.90 25.72
CA TYR A 83 11.70 -1.48 25.34
C TYR A 83 10.86 -0.70 26.35
N LYS A 84 11.45 0.34 26.96
CA LYS A 84 10.79 1.27 27.89
C LYS A 84 9.35 1.57 27.44
N ALA A 85 8.41 1.54 28.39
CA ALA A 85 6.96 1.69 28.23
C ALA A 85 6.49 2.95 27.45
N GLU A 86 7.41 3.85 27.10
CA GLU A 86 7.15 5.14 26.45
C GLU A 86 7.09 5.08 24.92
N ARG A 87 7.61 4.03 24.26
CA ARG A 87 7.70 4.00 22.79
C ARG A 87 6.74 2.99 22.16
N ALA A 88 5.54 3.47 21.85
CA ALA A 88 4.52 2.76 21.08
C ALA A 88 5.09 2.05 19.82
N PRO A 89 4.61 0.83 19.47
CA PRO A 89 5.12 0.08 18.34
C PRO A 89 4.83 0.81 17.02
N VAL A 90 5.86 0.90 16.17
CA VAL A 90 5.80 1.65 14.92
C VAL A 90 5.92 0.71 13.73
N ASN A 91 5.01 0.81 12.76
CA ASN A 91 4.99 0.00 11.55
C ASN A 91 4.82 0.85 10.29
N TYR A 92 5.34 0.41 9.16
CA TYR A 92 5.01 1.03 7.87
C TYR A 92 3.77 0.39 7.25
N ILE A 93 2.89 1.21 6.66
CA ILE A 93 1.83 0.77 5.76
C ILE A 93 1.97 1.45 4.39
N ILE A 94 1.23 0.97 3.40
CA ILE A 94 1.06 1.72 2.15
C ILE A 94 0.23 2.97 2.44
N ALA A 95 0.74 4.15 2.09
CA ALA A 95 0.01 5.40 2.28
C ALA A 95 -1.09 5.55 1.23
N SER A 96 -2.24 6.07 1.66
CA SER A 96 -3.34 6.46 0.78
C SER A 96 -3.16 7.90 0.27
N HIS A 97 -3.84 8.29 -0.81
CA HIS A 97 -3.61 9.58 -1.49
C HIS A 97 -3.91 10.81 -0.61
N GLN A 98 -4.98 10.77 0.17
CA GLN A 98 -5.44 11.87 1.03
C GLN A 98 -5.09 11.66 2.51
N MET A 99 -4.14 10.76 2.78
CA MET A 99 -3.67 10.53 4.14
C MET A 99 -2.67 11.61 4.50
N GLU A 100 -2.85 12.24 5.67
CA GLU A 100 -1.93 13.26 6.18
C GLU A 100 -1.30 12.83 7.53
N PRO A 101 -0.09 13.31 7.87
CA PRO A 101 0.46 13.15 9.21
C PRO A 101 -0.53 13.66 10.28
N GLY A 102 -0.64 12.96 11.40
CA GLY A 102 -1.64 13.20 12.45
C GLY A 102 -2.99 12.50 12.23
N SER A 103 -3.26 12.00 11.02
CA SER A 103 -4.49 11.25 10.75
C SER A 103 -4.52 9.94 11.53
N MET A 104 -5.65 9.67 12.19
CA MET A 104 -5.87 8.39 12.87
C MET A 104 -6.34 7.32 11.87
N VAL A 105 -5.79 6.12 12.01
CA VAL A 105 -6.04 4.97 11.13
C VAL A 105 -6.45 3.78 11.99
N VAL A 106 -7.50 3.09 11.56
CA VAL A 106 -8.07 1.94 12.26
C VAL A 106 -7.92 0.67 11.41
N ASN A 107 -7.51 -0.41 12.06
CA ASN A 107 -7.67 -1.76 11.55
C ASN A 107 -8.84 -2.40 12.29
N SER A 108 -9.90 -2.74 11.57
CA SER A 108 -11.05 -3.47 12.11
C SER A 108 -11.04 -4.92 11.64
N ASP A 109 -11.47 -5.83 12.51
CA ASP A 109 -11.79 -7.21 12.21
C ASP A 109 -13.10 -7.53 12.90
N SER A 110 -14.18 -7.69 12.15
CA SER A 110 -15.49 -8.07 12.71
C SER A 110 -15.47 -9.48 13.30
N SER A 111 -14.49 -10.32 12.97
CA SER A 111 -14.38 -11.70 13.45
C SER A 111 -13.66 -11.87 14.79
N LYS A 112 -12.95 -10.84 15.26
CA LYS A 112 -12.28 -10.86 16.57
C LYS A 112 -12.96 -9.83 17.46
N PRO A 113 -13.52 -10.21 18.62
CA PRO A 113 -13.94 -9.19 19.58
C PRO A 113 -12.70 -8.34 19.88
N SER A 114 -12.82 -7.02 19.80
CA SER A 114 -11.77 -6.16 20.34
C SER A 114 -11.52 -6.61 21.77
N THR A 115 -10.26 -6.72 22.18
CA THR A 115 -9.91 -7.05 23.58
C THR A 115 -10.58 -6.10 24.58
N THR A 116 -11.09 -4.97 24.11
CA THR A 116 -12.15 -4.17 24.75
C THR A 116 -13.55 -4.75 24.51
N GLY A 117 -13.94 -5.76 25.29
CA GLY A 117 -15.32 -6.27 25.36
C GLY A 117 -16.35 -5.27 25.95
N SER A 118 -16.18 -3.96 25.78
CA SER A 118 -17.09 -2.94 26.31
C SER A 118 -17.16 -1.63 25.49
N LEU A 119 -16.35 -1.44 24.44
CA LEU A 119 -16.23 -0.14 23.74
C LEU A 119 -16.55 -0.17 22.24
N MET A 120 -17.35 -1.13 21.79
CA MET A 120 -17.98 -1.09 20.47
C MET A 120 -19.50 -1.26 20.54
N ARG A 121 -20.13 -0.52 21.46
CA ARG A 121 -21.44 0.09 21.15
C ARG A 121 -21.16 1.52 20.64
N PRO A 122 -21.90 2.01 19.64
CA PRO A 122 -21.63 3.29 18.95
C PRO A 122 -21.87 4.55 19.80
N ALA A 123 -21.71 4.50 21.12
CA ALA A 123 -22.04 5.58 22.06
C ALA A 123 -20.85 6.11 22.90
N HIS A 124 -19.66 5.50 22.88
CA HIS A 124 -18.54 5.98 23.70
C HIS A 124 -17.24 6.08 22.90
N ASN A 125 -17.13 7.14 22.10
CA ASN A 125 -15.93 7.46 21.30
C ASN A 125 -15.45 8.91 21.52
N ALA A 126 -15.89 9.57 22.60
CA ALA A 126 -15.38 10.89 22.98
C ALA A 126 -14.04 10.77 23.74
N ASP A 127 -13.91 9.79 24.64
CA ASP A 127 -12.75 9.70 25.56
C ASP A 127 -11.46 9.28 24.85
N SER A 128 -11.50 8.38 23.87
CA SER A 128 -10.29 7.98 23.12
C SER A 128 -9.77 9.09 22.21
N PHE A 129 -10.65 9.96 21.71
CA PHE A 129 -10.30 11.13 20.90
C PHE A 129 -9.76 12.26 21.75
N LEU A 130 -10.35 12.52 22.92
CA LEU A 130 -9.87 13.48 23.91
C LEU A 130 -8.51 13.06 24.50
N ARG A 131 -8.34 11.78 24.85
CA ARG A 131 -7.05 11.22 25.29
C ARG A 131 -5.98 11.29 24.19
N PHE A 132 -6.36 11.18 22.92
CA PHE A 132 -5.48 11.41 21.79
C PHE A 132 -5.08 12.88 21.65
N GLN A 133 -6.02 13.83 21.79
CA GLN A 133 -5.69 15.27 21.80
C GLN A 133 -4.76 15.63 22.95
N GLU A 134 -4.95 15.07 24.14
CA GLU A 134 -4.08 15.27 25.30
C GLU A 134 -2.68 14.69 25.11
N LEU A 135 -2.57 13.47 24.56
CA LEU A 135 -1.27 12.85 24.26
C LEU A 135 -0.52 13.58 23.14
N PHE A 136 -1.24 14.08 22.14
CA PHE A 136 -0.65 14.87 21.05
C PHE A 136 -0.19 16.25 21.55
N ARG A 137 -0.95 16.87 22.46
CA ARG A 137 -0.59 18.11 23.15
C ARG A 137 0.65 17.91 24.03
N LYS A 138 0.70 16.85 24.84
CA LYS A 138 1.89 16.48 25.65
C LYS A 138 3.13 16.21 24.79
N ALA A 139 2.99 15.43 23.73
CA ALA A 139 4.12 15.11 22.84
C ALA A 139 4.62 16.32 22.01
N SER A 140 3.79 17.36 21.86
CA SER A 140 4.18 18.63 21.22
C SER A 140 4.80 19.62 22.22
N GLN A 141 4.42 19.54 23.50
CA GLN A 141 4.95 20.36 24.60
C GLN A 141 6.31 19.89 25.14
N GLU A 142 6.65 18.60 25.01
CA GLU A 142 7.98 18.07 25.36
C GLU A 142 9.15 18.59 24.47
N GLY A 143 8.87 19.49 23.53
CA GLY A 143 9.87 20.16 22.70
C GLY A 143 10.06 21.66 22.98
N GLU A 144 9.28 22.25 23.88
CA GLU A 144 9.30 23.69 24.19
C GLU A 144 9.02 23.92 25.68
N GLU A 145 9.98 23.62 26.55
CA GLU A 145 10.04 24.24 27.88
C GLU A 145 11.49 24.59 28.24
N GLU A 146 11.92 25.78 27.80
CA GLU A 146 12.77 26.69 28.57
C GLU A 146 12.38 28.12 28.16
N GLY A 147 11.62 28.82 29.02
CA GLY A 147 11.42 30.26 28.90
C GLY A 147 10.02 30.80 29.23
N ALA A 148 9.84 31.13 30.51
CA ALA A 148 9.22 32.38 31.00
C ALA A 148 7.69 32.64 30.87
N ASP A 149 7.14 32.85 32.07
CA ASP A 149 6.22 33.90 32.52
C ASP A 149 4.69 33.72 32.51
N ASP A 150 4.18 33.92 33.72
CA ASP A 150 2.81 34.24 34.11
C ASP A 150 2.17 35.28 33.17
N GLN A 151 1.04 34.93 32.55
CA GLN A 151 -0.19 35.73 32.49
C GLN A 151 -1.22 35.09 31.53
N ALA A 152 -2.18 34.28 32.02
CA ALA A 152 -3.46 34.04 31.32
C ALA A 152 -4.49 33.27 32.17
N ALA A 153 -4.63 33.62 33.44
CA ALA A 153 -5.81 33.25 34.23
C ALA A 153 -6.88 34.34 34.02
N LYS A 154 -7.54 34.36 32.86
CA LYS A 154 -8.74 35.15 32.53
C LYS A 154 -9.13 34.84 31.08
N ASP A 155 -9.86 33.74 30.89
CA ASP A 155 -10.82 33.52 29.77
C ASP A 155 -11.67 32.26 30.02
N ALA A 156 -11.84 31.88 31.30
CA ALA A 156 -12.68 30.78 31.72
C ALA A 156 -14.10 31.29 32.04
N ALA A 157 -14.87 31.69 31.01
CA ALA A 157 -16.33 31.82 31.10
C ALA A 157 -16.96 32.25 29.75
N VAL A 158 -16.97 31.37 28.75
CA VAL A 158 -17.91 31.49 27.62
C VAL A 158 -18.51 30.12 27.33
N THR A 159 -19.70 29.93 27.93
CA THR A 159 -20.87 29.22 27.41
C THR A 159 -20.76 27.78 26.92
N THR A 160 -21.30 26.89 27.76
CA THR A 160 -22.03 25.66 27.48
C THR A 160 -22.76 25.64 26.13
N ALA A 161 -22.13 25.02 25.14
CA ALA A 161 -22.80 24.28 24.08
C ALA A 161 -21.81 23.24 23.59
N ALA A 162 -22.03 21.97 23.94
CA ALA A 162 -21.30 20.88 23.32
C ALA A 162 -21.49 21.03 21.80
N PRO A 163 -20.44 21.19 20.98
CA PRO A 163 -20.61 21.10 19.54
C PRO A 163 -21.05 19.67 19.30
N LEU A 164 -22.28 19.49 18.81
CA LEU A 164 -22.74 18.22 18.28
C LEU A 164 -21.66 17.74 17.31
N MET A 165 -20.95 16.68 17.69
CA MET A 165 -19.92 16.07 16.86
C MET A 165 -20.57 15.79 15.50
N PRO A 166 -20.01 16.26 14.37
CA PRO A 166 -20.59 15.94 13.08
C PRO A 166 -20.62 14.42 12.95
N ALA A 167 -21.79 13.87 12.61
CA ALA A 167 -22.06 12.43 12.51
C ALA A 167 -21.08 11.69 11.56
N ASP A 168 -20.33 12.45 10.75
CA ASP A 168 -19.27 11.98 9.85
C ASP A 168 -18.02 11.43 10.56
N LEU A 169 -17.84 11.70 11.86
CA LEU A 169 -16.64 11.23 12.59
C LEU A 169 -16.72 9.75 13.03
N LEU A 170 -17.92 9.14 12.99
CA LEU A 170 -18.13 7.73 13.38
C LEU A 170 -18.17 6.74 12.21
N ASP A 171 -18.27 7.19 10.96
CA ASP A 171 -18.31 6.25 9.81
C ASP A 171 -16.89 5.77 9.45
N LEU A 172 -16.55 4.56 9.92
CA LEU A 172 -15.30 3.87 9.60
C LEU A 172 -15.07 3.75 8.08
N ASN A 173 -16.14 3.70 7.27
CA ASN A 173 -16.08 3.63 5.81
C ASN A 173 -15.68 4.96 5.15
N SER A 174 -15.96 6.09 5.79
CA SER A 174 -15.66 7.41 5.23
C SER A 174 -14.19 7.78 5.38
N LYS A 175 -13.49 7.19 6.35
CA LYS A 175 -12.12 7.55 6.66
C LYS A 175 -11.09 6.78 5.82
N VAL A 176 -10.36 7.53 5.01
CA VAL A 176 -9.30 7.01 4.14
C VAL A 176 -8.17 6.38 4.96
N GLY A 177 -7.67 5.23 4.53
CA GLY A 177 -6.56 4.52 5.17
C GLY A 177 -6.97 3.47 6.20
N ASN A 178 -8.24 3.44 6.59
CA ASN A 178 -8.79 2.37 7.42
C ASN A 178 -8.76 1.03 6.66
N CYS A 179 -8.49 -0.05 7.38
CA CYS A 179 -8.49 -1.40 6.84
C CYS A 179 -9.56 -2.25 7.52
N MET A 180 -10.35 -2.95 6.71
CA MET A 180 -11.47 -3.78 7.16
C MET A 180 -11.76 -4.92 6.16
N PRO A 181 -12.53 -5.95 6.56
CA PRO A 181 -13.03 -6.99 5.65
C PRO A 181 -13.91 -6.42 4.54
N LEU A 182 -13.94 -7.07 3.37
CA LEU A 182 -14.75 -6.64 2.23
C LEU A 182 -16.26 -6.69 2.49
N SER A 183 -16.74 -7.47 3.48
CA SER A 183 -18.13 -7.46 3.96
C SER A 183 -18.51 -6.15 4.61
N ASP A 184 -17.57 -5.51 5.31
CA ASP A 184 -17.89 -4.34 6.13
C ASP A 184 -17.74 -3.04 5.31
N ILE A 185 -17.24 -3.15 4.07
CA ILE A 185 -17.00 -2.02 3.18
C ILE A 185 -18.27 -1.70 2.38
N ARG A 186 -18.72 -0.44 2.47
CA ARG A 186 -19.86 0.04 1.70
C ARG A 186 -19.64 -0.16 0.20
N MET A 187 -20.65 -0.71 -0.47
CA MET A 187 -20.66 -0.84 -1.94
C MET A 187 -20.38 0.51 -2.61
N GLY A 188 -19.65 0.48 -3.71
CA GLY A 188 -19.25 1.67 -4.46
C GLY A 188 -18.00 2.38 -3.95
N THR A 189 -17.53 2.06 -2.73
CA THR A 189 -16.33 2.65 -2.14
C THR A 189 -15.07 2.28 -2.91
N TRP A 190 -14.15 3.22 -2.98
CA TRP A 190 -12.82 3.00 -3.56
C TRP A 190 -11.91 2.35 -2.53
N VAL A 191 -11.23 1.28 -2.94
CA VAL A 191 -10.38 0.49 -2.08
C VAL A 191 -9.05 0.17 -2.75
N HIS A 192 -8.03 -0.07 -1.95
CA HIS A 192 -6.71 -0.52 -2.37
C HIS A 192 -6.15 -1.57 -1.41
N SER A 193 -4.98 -2.13 -1.72
CA SER A 193 -4.31 -3.14 -0.89
C SER A 193 -5.22 -4.33 -0.55
N ILE A 194 -5.77 -4.98 -1.58
CA ILE A 194 -6.78 -6.04 -1.42
C ILE A 194 -6.10 -7.41 -1.31
N GLU A 195 -6.55 -8.21 -0.36
CA GLU A 195 -6.15 -9.61 -0.24
C GLU A 195 -6.74 -10.45 -1.38
N LEU A 196 -5.96 -11.42 -1.87
CA LEU A 196 -6.49 -12.39 -2.85
C LEU A 196 -7.20 -13.57 -2.17
N ARG A 197 -6.72 -13.94 -0.99
CA ARG A 197 -7.25 -14.97 -0.11
C ARG A 197 -7.06 -14.48 1.32
N HIS A 198 -8.01 -14.77 2.19
CA HIS A 198 -8.01 -14.32 3.57
C HIS A 198 -6.68 -14.65 4.27
N GLY A 199 -6.10 -13.65 4.95
CA GLY A 199 -4.89 -13.80 5.79
C GLY A 199 -3.55 -13.85 5.03
N GLN A 200 -3.56 -13.80 3.70
CA GLN A 200 -2.33 -13.79 2.90
C GLN A 200 -1.68 -12.40 2.79
N GLY A 201 -2.35 -11.36 3.28
CA GLY A 201 -1.97 -9.97 3.09
C GLY A 201 -2.29 -9.45 1.69
N ALA A 202 -2.24 -8.13 1.57
CA ALA A 202 -2.58 -7.40 0.37
C ALA A 202 -1.70 -7.82 -0.83
N LYS A 203 -2.34 -8.28 -1.90
CA LYS A 203 -1.67 -8.70 -3.15
C LYS A 203 -2.09 -7.85 -4.35
N LEU A 204 -3.34 -7.39 -4.36
CA LEU A 204 -3.91 -6.60 -5.44
C LEU A 204 -3.88 -5.10 -5.11
N VAL A 205 -3.84 -4.25 -6.14
CA VAL A 205 -4.02 -2.79 -6.02
C VAL A 205 -3.04 -2.13 -5.06
N ARG A 206 -1.73 -2.26 -5.30
CA ARG A 206 -0.65 -1.69 -4.46
C ARG A 206 0.17 -0.60 -5.14
N ALA A 207 0.00 -0.42 -6.45
CA ALA A 207 0.78 0.53 -7.22
C ALA A 207 0.28 1.96 -6.97
N ALA A 208 1.16 2.95 -7.08
CA ALA A 208 0.82 4.36 -6.96
C ALA A 208 -0.39 4.76 -7.80
N GLY A 209 -1.36 5.47 -7.20
CA GLY A 209 -2.59 5.89 -7.85
C GLY A 209 -3.58 4.77 -8.22
N ALA A 210 -3.27 3.51 -7.92
CA ALA A 210 -4.18 2.41 -8.20
C ALA A 210 -5.35 2.41 -7.19
N TYR A 211 -6.52 2.02 -7.67
CA TYR A 211 -7.73 1.84 -6.87
C TYR A 211 -8.59 0.75 -7.51
N ALA A 212 -9.47 0.17 -6.71
CA ALA A 212 -10.51 -0.74 -7.13
C ALA A 212 -11.83 -0.29 -6.52
N LYS A 213 -12.95 -0.75 -7.10
CA LYS A 213 -14.29 -0.42 -6.63
C LYS A 213 -14.99 -1.67 -6.16
N VAL A 214 -15.58 -1.64 -4.97
CA VAL A 214 -16.48 -2.71 -4.50
C VAL A 214 -17.80 -2.56 -5.26
N VAL A 215 -18.21 -3.58 -6.02
CA VAL A 215 -19.40 -3.50 -6.91
C VAL A 215 -20.60 -4.17 -6.27
N LYS A 216 -20.46 -5.44 -5.88
CA LYS A 216 -21.54 -6.24 -5.30
C LYS A 216 -21.03 -6.95 -4.07
N GLU A 217 -21.85 -6.91 -3.02
CA GLU A 217 -21.62 -7.69 -1.82
C GLU A 217 -22.58 -8.89 -1.81
N SER A 218 -22.04 -10.09 -1.60
CA SER A 218 -22.82 -11.29 -1.30
C SER A 218 -22.22 -11.90 -0.04
N ALA A 219 -23.01 -12.65 0.74
CA ALA A 219 -22.62 -13.09 2.09
C ALA A 219 -21.23 -13.77 2.16
N THR A 220 -20.86 -14.54 1.14
CA THR A 220 -19.59 -15.29 1.10
C THR A 220 -18.55 -14.70 0.16
N GLN A 221 -18.97 -13.90 -0.81
CA GLN A 221 -18.11 -13.42 -1.90
C GLN A 221 -18.46 -11.99 -2.29
N CYS A 222 -17.45 -11.16 -2.45
CA CYS A 222 -17.56 -9.79 -2.92
C CYS A 222 -17.01 -9.67 -4.35
N LEU A 223 -17.75 -8.97 -5.20
CA LEU A 223 -17.32 -8.64 -6.56
C LEU A 223 -16.58 -7.30 -6.52
N VAL A 224 -15.31 -7.31 -6.90
CA VAL A 224 -14.45 -6.13 -6.90
C VAL A 224 -13.99 -5.84 -8.33
N ARG A 225 -14.20 -4.61 -8.79
CA ARG A 225 -13.67 -4.11 -10.07
C ARG A 225 -12.24 -3.62 -9.88
N LEU A 226 -11.29 -4.30 -10.52
CA LEU A 226 -9.86 -4.01 -10.43
C LEU A 226 -9.45 -2.82 -11.31
N PRO A 227 -8.26 -2.22 -11.10
CA PRO A 227 -7.74 -1.14 -11.96
C PRO A 227 -7.60 -1.54 -13.43
N SER A 228 -7.49 -2.84 -13.74
CA SER A 228 -7.45 -3.35 -15.11
C SER A 228 -8.82 -3.32 -15.81
N GLY A 229 -9.88 -2.93 -15.12
CA GLY A 229 -11.27 -3.00 -15.60
C GLY A 229 -11.93 -4.36 -15.42
N VAL A 230 -11.17 -5.40 -15.02
CA VAL A 230 -11.70 -6.75 -14.81
C VAL A 230 -12.40 -6.83 -13.46
N GLU A 231 -13.61 -7.37 -13.44
CA GLU A 231 -14.33 -7.70 -12.22
C GLU A 231 -13.87 -9.06 -11.70
N LYS A 232 -13.55 -9.12 -10.41
CA LYS A 232 -13.02 -10.30 -9.77
C LYS A 232 -13.79 -10.62 -8.51
N VAL A 233 -14.19 -11.88 -8.39
CA VAL A 233 -14.81 -12.44 -7.20
C VAL A 233 -13.72 -12.72 -6.17
N ILE A 234 -13.92 -12.20 -4.95
CA ILE A 234 -13.02 -12.33 -3.80
C ILE A 234 -13.86 -12.78 -2.60
N ASP A 235 -13.30 -13.55 -1.67
CA ASP A 235 -13.97 -13.92 -0.42
C ASP A 235 -14.30 -12.66 0.41
N SER A 236 -15.49 -12.57 0.98
CA SER A 236 -15.96 -11.41 1.77
C SER A 236 -15.08 -11.13 3.00
N ARG A 237 -14.42 -12.17 3.54
CA ARG A 237 -13.48 -12.05 4.67
C ARG A 237 -12.13 -11.48 4.29
N CYS A 238 -11.84 -11.31 2.99
CA CYS A 238 -10.59 -10.70 2.55
C CYS A 238 -10.54 -9.23 2.96
N ARG A 239 -9.37 -8.77 3.39
CA ARG A 239 -9.20 -7.37 3.80
C ARG A 239 -8.90 -6.45 2.63
N ALA A 240 -9.34 -5.20 2.77
CA ALA A 240 -8.95 -4.10 1.90
C ALA A 240 -8.77 -2.82 2.73
N THR A 241 -8.06 -1.85 2.16
CA THR A 241 -7.89 -0.51 2.74
C THR A 241 -8.72 0.49 1.94
N ILE A 242 -9.45 1.35 2.64
CA ILE A 242 -10.29 2.38 2.03
C ILE A 242 -9.42 3.47 1.39
N GLY A 243 -9.81 3.89 0.19
CA GLY A 243 -9.22 4.97 -0.57
C GLY A 243 -8.35 4.52 -1.74
N ILE A 244 -7.63 5.49 -2.32
CA ILE A 244 -6.71 5.32 -3.45
C ILE A 244 -5.27 5.25 -2.93
N VAL A 245 -4.40 4.46 -3.57
CA VAL A 245 -2.97 4.43 -3.25
C VAL A 245 -2.32 5.81 -3.49
N SER A 246 -1.47 6.25 -2.58
CA SER A 246 -0.72 7.51 -2.70
C SER A 246 0.09 7.65 -3.99
N ASN A 247 0.45 8.90 -4.29
CA ASN A 247 1.29 9.30 -5.43
C ASN A 247 0.64 9.07 -6.81
N PRO A 248 -0.60 9.54 -7.07
CA PRO A 248 -1.29 9.29 -8.35
C PRO A 248 -0.56 9.89 -9.55
N THR A 249 0.18 10.99 -9.36
CA THR A 249 0.95 11.66 -10.42
C THR A 249 2.22 10.88 -10.84
N HIS A 250 2.54 9.77 -10.18
CA HIS A 250 3.72 8.95 -10.50
C HIS A 250 3.75 8.50 -11.97
N GLY A 251 2.59 8.21 -12.57
CA GLY A 251 2.48 7.78 -13.96
C GLY A 251 2.91 8.84 -14.98
N ALA A 252 2.71 10.12 -14.68
CA ALA A 252 3.07 11.24 -15.56
C ALA A 252 4.56 11.65 -15.47
N ARG A 253 5.32 11.04 -14.54
CA ARG A 253 6.73 11.38 -14.32
C ARG A 253 7.60 10.97 -15.52
N LYS A 254 8.16 11.96 -16.22
CA LYS A 254 9.12 11.75 -17.31
C LYS A 254 10.54 11.55 -16.78
N LEU A 255 11.29 10.63 -17.39
CA LEU A 255 12.72 10.46 -17.16
C LEU A 255 13.49 11.38 -18.11
N ARG A 256 14.31 12.29 -17.57
CA ARG A 256 14.98 13.33 -18.39
C ARG A 256 16.21 12.84 -19.16
N LYS A 257 16.88 11.79 -18.67
CA LYS A 257 18.12 11.25 -19.26
C LYS A 257 18.20 9.73 -19.14
N ALA A 258 18.95 9.09 -20.04
CA ALA A 258 19.19 7.65 -20.01
C ALA A 258 19.82 7.17 -18.68
N GLY A 259 20.75 7.96 -18.12
CA GLY A 259 21.36 7.69 -16.82
C GLY A 259 20.36 7.58 -15.66
N HIS A 260 19.24 8.30 -15.73
CA HIS A 260 18.18 8.20 -14.71
C HIS A 260 17.51 6.83 -14.74
N SER A 261 17.35 6.23 -15.93
CA SER A 261 16.88 4.85 -16.08
C SER A 261 17.89 3.85 -15.51
N ARG A 262 19.19 4.11 -15.69
CA ARG A 262 20.27 3.28 -15.12
C ARG A 262 20.25 3.28 -13.59
N TRP A 263 20.05 4.44 -12.96
CA TRP A 263 19.93 4.55 -11.50
C TRP A 263 18.78 3.72 -10.91
N LEU A 264 17.69 3.54 -11.69
CA LEU A 264 16.56 2.67 -11.35
C LEU A 264 16.85 1.17 -11.57
N GLY A 265 18.08 0.80 -11.95
CA GLY A 265 18.49 -0.57 -12.21
C GLY A 265 17.95 -1.14 -13.53
N ARG A 266 17.63 -0.28 -14.50
CA ARG A 266 17.16 -0.67 -15.83
C ARG A 266 18.31 -0.54 -16.83
N ARG A 267 18.73 -1.64 -17.46
CA ARG A 267 19.74 -1.65 -18.53
C ARG A 267 19.08 -1.34 -19.89
N PRO A 268 19.84 -0.90 -20.90
CA PRO A 268 19.33 -0.65 -22.24
C PRO A 268 18.67 -1.90 -22.84
N THR A 269 17.60 -1.69 -23.62
CA THR A 269 16.90 -2.73 -24.38
C THR A 269 17.34 -2.67 -25.84
N VAL A 270 17.91 -3.76 -26.35
CA VAL A 270 18.25 -3.88 -27.78
C VAL A 270 17.04 -4.42 -28.53
N ARG A 271 16.70 -3.81 -29.67
CA ARG A 271 15.57 -4.24 -30.50
C ARG A 271 15.97 -5.49 -31.30
N GLY A 272 15.05 -6.43 -31.50
CA GLY A 272 15.30 -7.65 -32.28
C GLY A 272 15.76 -7.40 -33.72
N VAL A 273 15.25 -6.35 -34.37
CA VAL A 273 15.66 -5.93 -35.73
C VAL A 273 17.09 -5.39 -35.82
N ALA A 274 17.74 -5.12 -34.69
CA ALA A 274 19.14 -4.72 -34.65
C ALA A 274 20.08 -5.90 -34.35
N MET A 275 19.55 -7.12 -34.24
CA MET A 275 20.29 -8.33 -33.91
C MET A 275 20.50 -9.19 -35.16
N ASN A 276 21.30 -10.25 -35.02
CA ASN A 276 21.49 -11.25 -36.05
C ASN A 276 20.35 -12.29 -36.03
N PRO A 277 20.14 -13.06 -37.12
CA PRO A 277 19.11 -14.10 -37.19
C PRO A 277 19.21 -15.15 -36.07
N VAL A 278 20.42 -15.43 -35.58
CA VAL A 278 20.68 -16.39 -34.48
C VAL A 278 20.14 -15.90 -33.13
N ASP A 279 20.14 -14.58 -32.89
CA ASP A 279 19.79 -13.99 -31.60
C ASP A 279 18.31 -13.66 -31.49
N HIS A 280 17.67 -13.29 -32.60
CA HIS A 280 16.27 -12.91 -32.63
C HIS A 280 15.60 -13.28 -33.95
N PRO A 281 14.33 -13.73 -33.94
CA PRO A 281 13.56 -13.99 -35.16
C PRO A 281 13.33 -12.78 -36.09
N HIS A 282 13.72 -11.58 -35.67
CA HIS A 282 13.61 -10.33 -36.44
C HIS A 282 14.96 -9.85 -36.95
N GLY A 283 16.04 -10.57 -36.60
CA GLY A 283 17.39 -10.19 -36.96
C GLY A 283 17.74 -10.56 -38.40
N GLY A 284 18.78 -9.90 -38.90
CA GLY A 284 19.30 -10.06 -40.25
C GLY A 284 18.55 -9.31 -41.35
N GLY A 285 18.86 -9.68 -42.59
CA GLY A 285 18.51 -8.92 -43.79
C GLY A 285 19.48 -7.77 -44.05
N GLU A 286 19.58 -7.34 -45.31
CA GLU A 286 20.38 -6.18 -45.67
C GLU A 286 19.68 -4.89 -45.26
N GLY A 287 20.43 -3.96 -44.66
CA GLY A 287 19.89 -2.69 -44.18
C GLY A 287 18.85 -2.83 -43.06
N ARG A 288 17.96 -1.83 -42.94
CA ARG A 288 16.94 -1.77 -41.87
C ARG A 288 15.63 -2.44 -42.31
N THR A 289 15.60 -3.77 -42.31
CA THR A 289 14.40 -4.53 -42.64
C THR A 289 13.72 -5.09 -41.40
N LYS A 290 12.45 -5.49 -41.54
CA LYS A 290 11.66 -6.14 -40.46
C LYS A 290 11.58 -7.67 -40.66
N GLY A 291 12.32 -8.22 -41.62
CA GLY A 291 12.36 -9.65 -41.93
C GLY A 291 11.03 -10.30 -42.36
N GLY A 292 9.98 -9.52 -42.65
CA GLY A 292 8.67 -10.02 -43.13
C GLY A 292 7.86 -10.87 -42.14
N ARG A 293 8.36 -11.10 -40.92
CA ARG A 293 7.76 -12.00 -39.92
C ARG A 293 6.77 -11.29 -39.00
N PRO A 294 5.78 -12.01 -38.42
CA PRO A 294 4.94 -11.45 -37.36
C PRO A 294 5.78 -11.01 -36.16
N SER A 295 5.26 -10.05 -35.39
CA SER A 295 5.94 -9.56 -34.20
C SER A 295 5.99 -10.66 -33.12
N VAL A 296 7.20 -11.13 -32.80
CA VAL A 296 7.47 -12.19 -31.83
C VAL A 296 8.53 -11.76 -30.83
N SER A 297 8.60 -12.47 -29.70
CA SER A 297 9.66 -12.37 -28.70
C SER A 297 10.93 -13.10 -29.17
N PRO A 298 12.08 -12.98 -28.45
CA PRO A 298 13.29 -13.73 -28.78
C PRO A 298 13.09 -15.25 -28.84
N TRP A 299 12.10 -15.78 -28.11
CA TRP A 299 11.74 -17.20 -28.10
C TRP A 299 10.57 -17.55 -29.04
N GLY A 300 10.26 -16.70 -30.01
CA GLY A 300 9.21 -16.97 -31.01
C GLY A 300 7.76 -16.79 -30.53
N LYS A 301 7.52 -16.46 -29.25
CA LYS A 301 6.14 -16.20 -28.77
C LYS A 301 5.55 -14.93 -29.41
N PRO A 302 4.33 -14.94 -29.97
CA PRO A 302 3.69 -13.76 -30.54
C PRO A 302 3.53 -12.62 -29.51
N THR A 303 3.83 -11.38 -29.92
CA THR A 303 3.77 -10.19 -29.05
C THR A 303 2.65 -9.21 -29.41
N LYS A 304 1.93 -9.44 -30.52
CA LYS A 304 0.81 -8.64 -31.01
C LYS A 304 -0.38 -9.54 -31.37
N ALA A 305 -1.42 -8.96 -31.96
CA ALA A 305 -2.62 -9.67 -32.44
C ALA A 305 -3.41 -10.41 -31.34
N GLY A 306 -3.43 -9.88 -30.11
CA GLY A 306 -4.28 -10.39 -29.04
C GLY A 306 -3.91 -11.77 -28.49
N TYR A 307 -2.69 -12.26 -28.77
CA TYR A 307 -2.21 -13.54 -28.25
C TYR A 307 -2.29 -13.59 -26.72
N ARG A 308 -3.08 -14.55 -26.19
CA ARG A 308 -3.27 -14.74 -24.75
C ARG A 308 -2.25 -15.72 -24.20
N THR A 309 -1.40 -15.26 -23.28
CA THR A 309 -0.32 -16.07 -22.67
C THR A 309 -0.78 -16.89 -21.48
N VAL A 310 -1.91 -16.55 -20.88
CA VAL A 310 -2.47 -17.29 -19.74
C VAL A 310 -3.05 -18.61 -20.26
N PRO A 311 -2.58 -19.77 -19.78
CA PRO A 311 -3.16 -21.04 -20.17
C PRO A 311 -4.63 -21.09 -19.74
N LYS A 312 -5.51 -21.57 -20.62
CA LYS A 312 -6.90 -21.83 -20.24
C LYS A 312 -6.90 -22.96 -19.23
N LYS A 313 -7.47 -22.73 -18.04
CA LYS A 313 -7.73 -23.84 -17.11
C LYS A 313 -8.76 -24.77 -17.75
N PRO A 314 -8.58 -26.10 -17.68
CA PRO A 314 -9.64 -27.03 -18.06
C PRO A 314 -10.88 -26.71 -17.22
N LYS A 315 -12.04 -26.61 -17.86
CA LYS A 315 -13.31 -26.48 -17.14
C LYS A 315 -13.48 -27.76 -16.32
N ALA A 316 -13.63 -27.65 -15.00
CA ALA A 316 -14.07 -28.79 -14.22
C ALA A 316 -15.40 -29.25 -14.81
N GLN A 317 -15.49 -30.50 -15.24
CA GLN A 317 -16.76 -31.09 -15.63
C GLN A 317 -17.63 -31.06 -14.37
N LEU A 318 -18.68 -30.25 -14.37
CA LEU A 318 -19.75 -30.40 -13.39
C LEU A 318 -20.27 -31.83 -13.58
N SER A 319 -20.10 -32.69 -12.57
CA SER A 319 -20.81 -33.95 -12.52
C SER A 319 -22.29 -33.64 -12.67
N ARG A 320 -22.87 -34.15 -13.76
CA ARG A 320 -24.31 -34.23 -13.90
C ARG A 320 -24.72 -35.40 -13.03
N ASP A 321 -25.21 -35.10 -11.84
CA ASP A 321 -26.02 -36.05 -11.07
C ASP A 321 -27.39 -36.21 -11.77
#